data_AF-A0A9X2C207-F1
#
_entry.id   AF-A0A9X2C207-F1
#
_cell.length_a   1.000
_cell.length_b   1.000
_cell.length_c   1.000
_cell.angle_alpha   90.00
_cell.angle_beta   90.00
_cell.angle_gamma   90.00
#
_symmetry.space_group_name_H-M   'P 1'
#
loop_
_entity.id
_entity.type
_entity.pdbx_description
1 polymer ?
#
loop_
_entity_poly.entity_id
_entity_poly.type
_entity_poly.pdbx_seq_one_letter_code
_entity_poly.pdbx_strand_id
1 'polypeptide(L)'
;MLEHKINEIFGDDDPSHFGSGWWSGVLSAFLGVLSLGAVVCLHFPQLLTSPELRPFYPMHVMRLLIQAVILGAILFGVISAMLRRKKVLALTGMSLALVATLLGGTSVPINETLHAGPAIGLDWFLLDMLLMTLIFSPIEVLWPAYEKQSVFRDEWLLDIVYFLSTHLPIQVTSFLILLPATELSRILGVPALLAATGSLPWLVQVFLAILVADLCEYAIHRLFHTVPWLWRFHAIHHSSKSLDWIAGSRSHLVDDVVVRGFMLIPMMFVFRHDIIVAYLFFVTIHATWTHCNFGPTWRWLEPFVILPRYHHWHHTSQEEAIDKNFAIHFPWIDKLFGTHHLPRDGSWPHTYGLHNETLPHGFWAQAFYPFSRRRKKAPAAA
;
A
#
# COMPACT_ATOMS: atom_id res chain seq x y z
N MET A 1 6.89 19.50 -9.92
CA MET A 1 7.53 20.51 -9.04
C MET A 1 8.11 19.89 -7.76
N LEU A 2 7.39 19.03 -7.03
CA LEU A 2 7.96 18.32 -5.87
C LEU A 2 9.02 17.29 -6.26
N GLU A 3 8.72 16.42 -7.22
CA GLU A 3 9.69 15.43 -7.71
C GLU A 3 10.92 16.09 -8.34
N HIS A 4 10.74 17.19 -9.07
CA HIS A 4 11.89 17.98 -9.56
C HIS A 4 12.73 18.53 -8.41
N LYS A 5 12.12 19.06 -7.34
CA LYS A 5 12.84 19.51 -6.13
C LYS A 5 13.51 18.36 -5.37
N ILE A 6 12.84 17.21 -5.25
CA ILE A 6 13.43 16.03 -4.60
C ILE A 6 14.58 15.49 -5.45
N ASN A 7 14.45 15.45 -6.78
CA ASN A 7 15.54 15.10 -7.69
C ASN A 7 16.66 16.15 -7.65
N GLU A 8 16.36 17.43 -7.51
CA GLU A 8 17.35 18.49 -7.29
C GLU A 8 18.08 18.34 -5.95
N ILE A 9 17.46 17.76 -4.92
CA ILE A 9 18.07 17.58 -3.60
C ILE A 9 18.81 16.24 -3.52
N PHE A 10 18.17 15.14 -3.89
CA PHE A 10 18.64 13.77 -3.70
C PHE A 10 19.18 13.13 -4.98
N GLY A 11 18.64 13.51 -6.13
CA GLY A 11 19.10 13.07 -7.45
C GLY A 11 20.35 13.82 -7.90
N ASP A 12 21.03 13.27 -8.90
CA ASP A 12 22.10 13.92 -9.65
C ASP A 12 22.07 13.37 -11.09
N ASP A 13 22.94 13.89 -11.97
CA ASP A 13 23.00 13.45 -13.37
C ASP A 13 23.73 12.12 -13.58
N ASP A 14 24.26 11.50 -12.51
CA ASP A 14 24.91 10.19 -12.58
C ASP A 14 23.87 9.08 -12.79
N PRO A 15 24.21 8.01 -13.55
CA PRO A 15 23.28 6.92 -13.84
C PRO A 15 22.64 6.28 -12.59
N SER A 16 21.43 5.72 -12.74
CA SER A 16 20.68 5.04 -11.67
C SER A 16 20.69 3.51 -11.74
N HIS A 17 21.46 2.92 -12.67
CA HIS A 17 21.58 1.47 -12.83
C HIS A 17 22.32 0.79 -11.66
N PHE A 18 22.17 -0.52 -11.53
CA PHE A 18 22.85 -1.29 -10.50
C PHE A 18 24.38 -1.11 -10.58
N GLY A 19 25.03 -0.87 -9.44
CA GLY A 19 26.47 -0.61 -9.38
C GLY A 19 26.88 0.86 -9.52
N SER A 20 25.97 1.78 -9.88
CA SER A 20 26.25 3.22 -9.93
C SER A 20 26.30 3.91 -8.55
N GLY A 21 25.98 3.17 -7.48
CA GLY A 21 25.79 3.71 -6.13
C GLY A 21 24.42 4.36 -5.88
N TRP A 22 23.54 4.45 -6.89
CA TRP A 22 22.15 4.92 -6.71
C TRP A 22 21.37 4.01 -5.77
N TRP A 23 21.31 2.72 -6.09
CA TRP A 23 20.65 1.69 -5.27
C TRP A 23 21.15 1.68 -3.83
N SER A 24 22.48 1.72 -3.63
CA SER A 24 23.07 1.81 -2.30
C SER A 24 22.66 3.10 -1.58
N GLY A 25 22.54 4.22 -2.29
CA GLY A 25 22.08 5.48 -1.70
C GLY A 25 20.63 5.42 -1.24
N VAL A 26 19.74 4.90 -2.09
CA VAL A 26 18.32 4.72 -1.75
C VAL A 26 18.15 3.73 -0.60
N LEU A 27 18.83 2.58 -0.65
CA LEU A 27 18.81 1.59 0.43
C LEU A 27 19.36 2.16 1.74
N SER A 28 20.42 2.97 1.68
CA SER A 28 20.94 3.68 2.85
C SER A 28 19.89 4.58 3.48
N ALA A 29 19.26 5.45 2.69
CA ALA A 29 18.22 6.37 3.17
C ALA A 29 17.01 5.61 3.73
N PHE A 30 16.54 4.58 3.02
CA PHE A 30 15.43 3.73 3.43
C PHE A 30 15.68 3.03 4.76
N LEU A 31 16.82 2.33 4.89
CA LEU A 31 17.21 1.65 6.13
C LEU A 31 17.48 2.64 7.26
N GLY A 32 17.98 3.84 6.94
CA GLY A 32 18.13 4.94 7.88
C GLY A 32 16.78 5.37 8.48
N VAL A 33 15.76 5.57 7.65
CA VAL A 33 14.39 5.89 8.11
C VAL A 33 13.83 4.76 8.98
N LEU A 34 13.97 3.51 8.54
CA LEU A 34 13.55 2.33 9.31
C LEU A 34 14.24 2.26 10.68
N SER A 35 15.56 2.50 10.71
CA SER A 35 16.35 2.44 11.94
C SER A 35 15.92 3.48 12.96
N LEU A 36 15.77 4.75 12.53
CA LEU A 36 15.34 5.82 13.41
C LEU A 36 13.91 5.60 13.89
N GLY A 37 13.00 5.26 12.99
CA GLY A 37 11.61 4.96 13.33
C GLY A 37 11.49 3.85 14.35
N ALA A 38 12.24 2.75 14.18
CA ALA A 38 12.20 1.61 15.09
C ALA A 38 12.77 1.96 16.47
N VAL A 39 13.87 2.73 16.54
CA VAL A 39 14.42 3.20 17.82
C VAL A 39 13.45 4.15 18.52
N VAL A 40 12.79 5.05 17.78
CA VAL A 40 11.76 5.94 18.33
C VAL A 40 10.55 5.14 18.84
N CYS A 41 10.18 4.03 18.19
CA CYS A 41 9.17 3.11 18.71
C CYS A 41 9.55 2.49 20.06
N LEU A 42 10.85 2.20 20.30
CA LEU A 42 11.32 1.71 21.61
C LEU A 42 11.26 2.77 22.71
N HIS A 43 11.39 4.05 22.37
CA HIS A 43 11.27 5.17 23.31
C HIS A 43 9.82 5.51 23.67
N PHE A 44 8.90 5.35 22.73
CA PHE A 44 7.48 5.66 22.92
C PHE A 44 6.57 4.47 22.57
N PRO A 45 6.77 3.29 23.18
CA PRO A 45 6.05 2.09 22.76
C PRO A 45 4.55 2.23 22.99
N GLN A 46 4.10 2.85 24.08
CA GLN A 46 2.67 3.06 24.32
C GLN A 46 1.94 3.81 23.19
N LEU A 47 2.59 4.79 22.54
CA LEU A 47 2.00 5.63 21.48
C LEU A 47 2.26 5.09 20.08
N LEU A 48 3.46 4.56 19.83
CA LEU A 48 3.94 4.29 18.47
C LEU A 48 3.91 2.81 18.09
N THR A 49 3.70 1.91 19.06
CA THR A 49 3.61 0.47 18.77
C THR A 49 2.18 -0.04 18.88
N SER A 50 1.82 -0.97 18.03
CA SER A 50 0.48 -1.56 17.89
C SER A 50 0.19 -2.50 19.06
N PRO A 51 -0.77 -2.20 19.96
CA PRO A 51 -1.04 -3.04 21.13
C PRO A 51 -1.33 -4.51 20.81
N GLU A 52 -2.00 -4.75 19.68
CA GLU A 52 -2.41 -6.08 19.21
C GLU A 52 -1.21 -6.88 18.68
N LEU A 53 -0.14 -6.21 18.21
CA LEU A 53 1.02 -6.86 17.61
C LEU A 53 2.21 -7.01 18.56
N ARG A 54 2.32 -6.15 19.59
CA ARG A 54 3.38 -6.24 20.62
C ARG A 54 3.59 -7.67 21.17
N PRO A 55 2.55 -8.48 21.46
CA PRO A 55 2.74 -9.83 21.98
C PRO A 55 3.45 -10.77 21.00
N PHE A 56 3.38 -10.47 19.70
CA PHE A 56 3.95 -11.27 18.62
C PHE A 56 5.34 -10.80 18.19
N TYR A 57 5.91 -9.78 18.84
CA TYR A 57 7.25 -9.28 18.54
C TYR A 57 8.26 -9.80 19.55
N PRO A 58 9.05 -10.85 19.22
CA PRO A 58 10.11 -11.28 20.10
C PRO A 58 11.16 -10.17 20.18
N MET A 59 11.31 -9.55 21.34
CA MET A 59 12.18 -8.37 21.48
C MET A 59 13.63 -8.62 21.09
N HIS A 60 14.14 -9.84 21.26
CA HIS A 60 15.47 -10.21 20.78
C HIS A 60 15.57 -10.17 19.25
N VAL A 61 14.54 -10.66 18.53
CA VAL A 61 14.45 -10.56 17.06
C VAL A 61 14.34 -9.10 16.62
N MET A 62 13.48 -8.30 17.29
CA MET A 62 13.34 -6.88 16.96
C MET A 62 14.65 -6.11 17.15
N ARG A 63 15.39 -6.36 18.24
CA ARG A 63 16.69 -5.72 18.49
C ARG A 63 17.73 -6.15 17.45
N LEU A 64 17.77 -7.43 17.06
CA LEU A 64 18.63 -7.91 15.97
C LEU A 64 18.29 -7.23 14.64
N LEU A 65 17.00 -7.09 14.33
CA LEU A 65 16.53 -6.41 13.13
C LEU A 65 16.94 -4.93 13.13
N ILE A 66 16.73 -4.22 14.24
CA ILE A 66 17.17 -2.83 14.43
C ILE A 66 18.69 -2.70 14.19
N GLN A 67 19.48 -3.63 14.75
CA GLN A 67 20.92 -3.65 14.52
C GLN A 67 21.26 -3.81 13.04
N ALA A 68 20.62 -4.78 12.38
CA ALA A 68 20.85 -5.08 10.97
C ALA A 68 20.51 -3.89 10.07
N VAL A 69 19.40 -3.19 10.31
CA VAL A 69 19.03 -2.01 9.52
C VAL A 69 19.95 -0.81 9.78
N ILE A 70 20.42 -0.59 11.01
CA ILE A 70 21.44 0.44 11.31
C ILE A 70 22.74 0.15 10.56
N LEU A 71 23.25 -1.08 10.66
CA LEU A 71 24.49 -1.48 9.99
C LEU A 71 24.35 -1.44 8.47
N GLY A 72 23.21 -1.89 7.94
CA GLY A 72 22.90 -1.82 6.53
C GLY A 72 22.86 -0.38 6.01
N ALA A 73 22.20 0.53 6.73
CA ALA A 73 22.16 1.94 6.37
C ALA A 73 23.56 2.54 6.26
N ILE A 74 24.44 2.24 7.24
CA ILE A 74 25.83 2.71 7.23
C ILE A 74 26.60 2.10 6.07
N LEU A 75 26.53 0.78 5.88
CA LEU A 75 27.26 0.06 4.84
C LEU A 75 26.89 0.56 3.43
N PHE A 76 25.60 0.59 3.12
CA PHE A 76 25.13 1.08 1.82
C PHE A 76 25.41 2.57 1.65
N GLY A 77 25.36 3.35 2.73
CA GLY A 77 25.74 4.76 2.75
C GLY A 77 27.20 4.96 2.36
N VAL A 78 28.12 4.20 2.94
CA VAL A 78 29.56 4.24 2.58
C VAL A 78 29.75 3.87 1.11
N ILE A 79 29.13 2.78 0.63
CA ILE A 79 29.23 2.36 -0.77
C ILE A 79 28.74 3.47 -1.71
N SER A 80 27.56 4.04 -1.44
CA SER A 80 27.01 5.14 -2.23
C SER A 80 27.90 6.38 -2.17
N ALA A 81 28.43 6.72 -0.99
CA ALA A 81 29.36 7.81 -0.81
C ALA A 81 30.71 7.59 -1.49
N MET A 82 31.12 6.36 -1.80
CA MET A 82 32.31 6.09 -2.61
C MET A 82 32.02 6.24 -4.11
N LEU A 83 30.84 5.80 -4.55
CA LEU A 83 30.50 5.66 -5.98
C LEU A 83 29.86 6.90 -6.61
N ARG A 84 29.02 7.65 -5.88
CA ARG A 84 28.27 8.80 -6.42
C ARG A 84 28.99 10.12 -6.23
N ARG A 85 28.85 11.08 -7.14
CA ARG A 85 29.37 12.44 -6.90
C ARG A 85 28.59 13.15 -5.79
N LYS A 86 27.27 13.11 -5.86
CA LYS A 86 26.39 13.73 -4.87
C LYS A 86 26.13 12.77 -3.72
N LYS A 87 26.50 13.19 -2.51
CA LYS A 87 26.50 12.32 -1.32
C LYS A 87 25.21 12.43 -0.51
N VAL A 88 24.18 13.14 -1.00
CA VAL A 88 22.99 13.48 -0.19
C VAL A 88 22.27 12.23 0.31
N LEU A 89 21.94 11.28 -0.58
CA LEU A 89 21.30 10.01 -0.17
C LEU A 89 22.12 9.22 0.85
N ALA A 90 23.43 9.10 0.59
CA ALA A 90 24.36 8.43 1.49
C ALA A 90 24.40 9.08 2.88
N LEU A 91 24.59 10.41 2.93
CA LEU A 91 24.65 11.18 4.15
C LEU A 91 23.32 11.15 4.90
N THR A 92 22.18 11.25 4.21
CA THR A 92 20.85 11.14 4.84
C THR A 92 20.70 9.81 5.58
N GLY A 93 20.96 8.68 4.92
CA GLY A 93 20.84 7.36 5.56
C GLY A 93 21.81 7.16 6.72
N MET A 94 23.09 7.54 6.55
CA MET A 94 24.09 7.45 7.61
C MET A 94 23.77 8.37 8.80
N SER A 95 23.29 9.59 8.56
CA SER A 95 22.90 10.51 9.63
C SER A 95 21.69 9.99 10.41
N LEU A 96 20.68 9.44 9.74
CA LEU A 96 19.52 8.83 10.42
C LEU A 96 19.95 7.63 11.28
N ALA A 97 20.82 6.76 10.75
CA ALA A 97 21.36 5.62 11.49
C ALA A 97 22.25 6.05 12.67
N LEU A 98 23.03 7.12 12.50
CA LEU A 98 23.81 7.71 13.59
C LEU A 98 22.91 8.25 14.69
N VAL A 99 21.87 9.01 14.35
CA VAL A 99 20.88 9.51 15.32
C VAL A 99 20.20 8.35 16.03
N ALA A 100 19.77 7.31 15.30
CA ALA A 100 19.19 6.11 15.90
C ALA A 100 20.14 5.45 16.91
N THR A 101 21.44 5.39 16.60
CA THR A 101 22.47 4.84 17.51
C THR A 101 22.67 5.74 18.73
N LEU A 102 22.75 7.06 18.54
CA LEU A 102 22.90 8.04 19.62
C LEU A 102 21.70 8.06 20.57
N LEU A 103 20.50 7.76 20.06
CA LEU A 103 19.30 7.55 20.85
C LEU A 103 19.28 6.20 21.59
N GLY A 104 20.38 5.44 21.58
CA GLY A 104 20.53 4.18 22.30
C GLY A 104 20.34 2.93 21.45
N GLY A 105 19.92 3.07 20.19
CA GLY A 105 19.84 1.97 19.22
C GLY A 105 19.11 0.74 19.74
N THR A 106 19.77 -0.40 19.66
CA THR A 106 19.24 -1.69 20.12
C THR A 106 19.20 -1.85 21.64
N SER A 107 19.72 -0.90 22.40
CA SER A 107 19.84 -0.98 23.86
C SER A 107 18.76 -0.17 24.59
N VAL A 108 17.86 0.51 23.86
CA VAL A 108 16.76 1.27 24.46
C VAL A 108 15.88 0.34 25.32
N PRO A 109 15.76 0.58 26.63
CA PRO A 109 14.96 -0.26 27.51
C PRO A 109 13.48 0.12 27.43
N ILE A 110 12.58 -0.88 27.50
CA ILE A 110 11.14 -0.67 27.62
C ILE A 110 10.81 -0.89 29.10
N ASN A 111 10.81 0.19 29.88
CA ASN A 111 10.67 0.14 31.34
C ASN A 111 9.25 0.49 31.84
N GLU A 112 8.30 0.64 30.93
CA GLU A 112 6.91 0.95 31.25
C GLU A 112 6.01 -0.28 31.11
N THR A 113 4.97 -0.35 31.95
CA THR A 113 3.89 -1.31 31.77
C THR A 113 3.01 -0.84 30.62
N LEU A 114 2.99 -1.60 29.53
CA LEU A 114 2.22 -1.27 28.35
C LEU A 114 0.75 -1.69 28.52
N HIS A 115 -0.15 -0.79 28.16
CA HIS A 115 -1.60 -1.02 28.20
C HIS A 115 -2.20 -1.04 26.80
N ALA A 116 -3.35 -1.69 26.67
CA ALA A 116 -4.18 -1.60 25.49
C ALA A 116 -4.77 -0.18 25.37
N GLY A 117 -4.80 0.36 24.16
CA GLY A 117 -5.31 1.70 23.88
C GLY A 117 -4.94 2.17 22.47
N PRO A 118 -5.46 3.32 22.01
CA PRO A 118 -5.13 3.84 20.69
C PRO A 118 -3.62 4.05 20.53
N ALA A 119 -3.08 3.56 19.42
CA ALA A 119 -1.71 3.80 19.01
C ALA A 119 -1.68 4.31 17.55
N ILE A 120 -0.56 4.95 17.18
CA ILE A 120 -0.32 5.40 15.81
C ILE A 120 0.05 4.21 14.93
N GLY A 121 0.77 3.22 15.45
CA GLY A 121 1.15 2.03 14.69
C GLY A 121 2.37 2.20 13.81
N LEU A 122 3.30 3.07 14.21
CA LEU A 122 4.54 3.29 13.47
C LEU A 122 5.33 1.98 13.34
N ASP A 123 5.33 1.11 14.34
CA ASP A 123 5.96 -0.21 14.27
C ASP A 123 5.45 -1.07 13.11
N TRP A 124 4.11 -1.20 12.99
CA TRP A 124 3.48 -1.94 11.91
C TRP A 124 3.78 -1.29 10.57
N PHE A 125 3.66 0.04 10.47
CA PHE A 125 4.01 0.79 9.27
C PHE A 125 5.44 0.50 8.79
N LEU A 126 6.42 0.50 9.70
CA LEU A 126 7.82 0.24 9.36
C LEU A 126 8.05 -1.22 8.94
N LEU A 127 7.42 -2.17 9.64
CA LEU A 127 7.51 -3.59 9.32
C LEU A 127 6.83 -3.92 7.98
N ASP A 128 5.65 -3.36 7.74
CA ASP A 128 4.90 -3.49 6.49
C ASP A 128 5.73 -2.93 5.33
N MET A 129 6.23 -1.69 5.46
CA MET A 129 7.08 -1.08 4.44
C MET A 129 8.33 -1.92 4.14
N LEU A 130 9.00 -2.46 5.17
CA LEU A 130 10.15 -3.33 4.99
C LEU A 130 9.75 -4.65 4.31
N LEU A 131 8.70 -5.30 4.78
CA LEU A 131 8.26 -6.60 4.27
C LEU A 131 7.78 -6.51 2.82
N MET A 132 6.92 -5.55 2.50
CA MET A 132 6.42 -5.34 1.14
C MET A 132 7.57 -5.01 0.19
N THR A 133 8.54 -4.18 0.62
CA THR A 133 9.74 -3.90 -0.18
C THR A 133 10.56 -5.17 -0.43
N LEU A 134 10.80 -5.98 0.60
CA LEU A 134 11.59 -7.22 0.50
C LEU A 134 10.89 -8.33 -0.31
N ILE A 135 9.57 -8.35 -0.34
CA ILE A 135 8.79 -9.32 -1.14
C ILE A 135 8.68 -8.84 -2.58
N PHE A 136 8.09 -7.67 -2.80
CA PHE A 136 7.63 -7.28 -4.13
C PHE A 136 8.71 -6.63 -4.99
N SER A 137 9.64 -5.87 -4.41
CA SER A 137 10.70 -5.24 -5.22
C SER A 137 11.59 -6.28 -5.93
N PRO A 138 12.03 -7.39 -5.27
CA PRO A 138 12.75 -8.44 -5.98
C PRO A 138 11.92 -9.15 -7.03
N ILE A 139 10.63 -9.40 -6.77
CA ILE A 139 9.72 -10.04 -7.72
C ILE A 139 9.64 -9.24 -9.03
N GLU A 140 9.46 -7.92 -8.93
CA GLU A 140 9.34 -7.05 -10.10
C GLU A 140 10.66 -6.86 -10.85
N VAL A 141 11.80 -6.96 -10.17
CA VAL A 141 13.12 -6.91 -10.80
C VAL A 141 13.46 -8.22 -11.51
N LEU A 142 13.12 -9.36 -10.90
CA LEU A 142 13.48 -10.68 -11.42
C LEU A 142 12.53 -11.16 -12.52
N TRP A 143 11.25 -10.79 -12.43
CA TRP A 143 10.21 -11.25 -13.35
C TRP A 143 9.25 -10.13 -13.81
N PRO A 144 9.76 -9.04 -14.42
CA PRO A 144 8.93 -7.92 -14.85
C PRO A 144 7.96 -8.30 -15.98
N ALA A 145 6.76 -7.71 -15.99
CA ALA A 145 5.89 -7.68 -17.17
C ALA A 145 6.38 -6.62 -18.18
N TYR A 146 6.85 -5.48 -17.68
CA TYR A 146 7.45 -4.38 -18.44
C TYR A 146 8.95 -4.28 -18.15
N GLU A 147 9.78 -4.98 -18.93
CA GLU A 147 11.25 -5.05 -18.74
C GLU A 147 11.95 -3.68 -18.75
N LYS A 148 11.37 -2.70 -19.44
CA LYS A 148 11.93 -1.34 -19.55
C LYS A 148 11.50 -0.42 -18.39
N GLN A 149 10.58 -0.86 -17.53
CA GLN A 149 10.15 -0.07 -16.38
C GLN A 149 11.22 -0.13 -15.29
N SER A 150 11.76 1.03 -14.94
CA SER A 150 12.67 1.17 -13.80
C SER A 150 11.90 1.02 -12.48
N VAL A 151 12.54 0.48 -11.45
CA VAL A 151 12.03 0.52 -10.06
C VAL A 151 11.86 1.97 -9.58
N PHE A 152 12.73 2.87 -10.05
CA PHE A 152 12.64 4.30 -9.81
C PHE A 152 12.01 5.01 -11.01
N ARG A 153 10.87 4.49 -11.47
CA ARG A 153 10.08 5.09 -12.55
C ARG A 153 9.54 6.47 -12.18
N ASP A 154 9.04 7.20 -13.18
CA ASP A 154 8.44 8.51 -12.97
C ASP A 154 7.36 8.46 -11.87
N GLU A 155 7.37 9.48 -11.02
CA GLU A 155 6.47 9.68 -9.87
C GLU A 155 6.58 8.62 -8.75
N TRP A 156 7.61 7.77 -8.72
CA TRP A 156 7.79 6.79 -7.62
C TRP A 156 7.85 7.46 -6.23
N LEU A 157 8.44 8.64 -6.13
CA LEU A 157 8.48 9.42 -4.88
C LEU A 157 7.10 9.92 -4.47
N LEU A 158 6.25 10.24 -5.44
CA LEU A 158 4.86 10.61 -5.16
C LEU A 158 4.12 9.41 -4.55
N ASP A 159 4.38 8.20 -5.05
CA ASP A 159 3.81 6.96 -4.52
C ASP A 159 4.29 6.68 -3.09
N ILE A 160 5.57 6.95 -2.78
CA ILE A 160 6.08 6.89 -1.40
C ILE A 160 5.38 7.89 -0.48
N VAL A 161 5.14 9.12 -0.94
CA VAL A 161 4.39 10.13 -0.15
C VAL A 161 2.96 9.65 0.08
N TYR A 162 2.32 9.04 -0.93
CA TYR A 162 1.00 8.46 -0.78
C TYR A 162 0.99 7.29 0.19
N PHE A 163 1.93 6.36 0.09
CA PHE A 163 2.11 5.25 1.02
C PHE A 163 2.20 5.75 2.46
N LEU A 164 3.04 6.75 2.73
CA LEU A 164 3.15 7.39 4.04
C LEU A 164 1.81 8.00 4.49
N SER A 165 1.11 8.70 3.59
CA SER A 165 -0.13 9.41 3.92
C SER A 165 -1.32 8.49 4.22
N THR A 166 -1.33 7.29 3.67
CA THR A 166 -2.44 6.32 3.78
C THR A 166 -2.17 5.25 4.82
N HIS A 167 -0.93 4.76 4.91
CA HIS A 167 -0.56 3.64 5.79
C HIS A 167 -0.20 4.10 7.20
N LEU A 168 0.40 5.29 7.39
CA LEU A 168 0.72 5.77 8.73
C LEU A 168 -0.54 6.02 9.60
N PRO A 169 -1.64 6.63 9.11
CA PRO A 169 -2.84 6.80 9.90
C PRO A 169 -3.73 5.54 9.97
N ILE A 170 -3.31 4.40 9.42
CA ILE A 170 -4.15 3.20 9.24
C ILE A 170 -4.77 2.71 10.55
N GLN A 171 -4.07 2.79 11.68
CA GLN A 171 -4.60 2.35 12.97
C GLN A 171 -5.66 3.30 13.49
N VAL A 172 -5.41 4.60 13.37
CA VAL A 172 -6.38 5.63 13.77
C VAL A 172 -7.64 5.51 12.92
N THR A 173 -7.50 5.38 11.59
CA THR A 173 -8.67 5.23 10.70
C THR A 173 -9.39 3.91 10.93
N SER A 174 -8.67 2.80 11.10
CA SER A 174 -9.28 1.50 11.40
C SER A 174 -10.01 1.52 12.74
N PHE A 175 -9.45 2.15 13.77
CA PHE A 175 -10.10 2.33 15.06
C PHE A 175 -11.39 3.15 14.93
N LEU A 176 -11.35 4.27 14.18
CA LEU A 176 -12.53 5.11 13.93
C LEU A 176 -13.63 4.40 13.14
N ILE A 177 -13.28 3.41 12.31
CA ILE A 177 -14.24 2.55 11.60
C ILE A 177 -14.79 1.46 12.53
N LEU A 178 -13.90 0.73 13.21
CA LEU A 178 -14.25 -0.46 13.97
C LEU A 178 -15.00 -0.17 15.27
N LEU A 179 -14.73 0.96 15.92
CA LEU A 179 -15.42 1.35 17.16
C LEU A 179 -16.95 1.49 16.95
N PRO A 180 -17.46 2.34 16.04
CA PRO A 180 -18.89 2.42 15.79
C PRO A 180 -19.45 1.13 15.17
N ALA A 181 -18.66 0.40 14.35
CA ALA A 181 -19.08 -0.88 13.80
C ALA A 181 -19.33 -1.93 14.89
N THR A 182 -18.51 -1.94 15.94
CA THR A 182 -18.65 -2.85 17.09
C THR A 182 -19.94 -2.56 17.85
N GLU A 183 -20.23 -1.29 18.14
CA GLU A 183 -21.50 -0.92 18.79
C GLU A 183 -22.71 -1.23 17.91
N LEU A 184 -22.61 -0.99 16.60
CA LEU A 184 -23.70 -1.31 15.67
C LEU A 184 -23.95 -2.83 15.61
N SER A 185 -22.88 -3.64 15.55
CA SER A 185 -22.97 -5.11 15.59
C SER A 185 -23.53 -5.61 16.93
N ARG A 186 -23.20 -4.95 18.05
CA ARG A 186 -23.80 -5.28 19.36
C ARG A 186 -25.32 -5.03 19.40
N ILE A 187 -25.80 -4.00 18.72
CA ILE A 187 -27.22 -3.59 18.75
C ILE A 187 -28.05 -4.33 17.67
N LEU A 188 -27.52 -4.43 16.45
CA LEU A 188 -28.21 -4.94 15.27
C LEU A 188 -27.73 -6.32 14.82
N GLY A 189 -26.69 -6.86 15.47
CA GLY A 189 -26.14 -8.16 15.16
C GLY A 189 -27.18 -9.27 15.29
N VAL A 190 -27.01 -10.30 14.48
CA VAL A 190 -27.87 -11.49 14.50
C VAL A 190 -27.04 -12.62 15.11
N PRO A 191 -27.19 -12.94 16.41
CA PRO A 191 -26.35 -13.94 17.07
C PRO A 191 -26.40 -15.31 16.40
N ALA A 192 -27.57 -15.68 15.84
CA ALA A 192 -27.73 -16.91 15.09
C ALA A 192 -26.86 -16.97 13.82
N LEU A 193 -26.67 -15.84 13.14
CA LEU A 193 -25.79 -15.76 11.97
C LEU A 193 -24.33 -15.96 12.38
N LEU A 194 -23.87 -15.24 13.41
CA LEU A 194 -22.51 -15.38 13.94
C LEU A 194 -22.23 -16.80 14.48
N ALA A 195 -23.22 -17.43 15.12
CA ALA A 195 -23.11 -18.82 15.57
C ALA A 195 -23.05 -19.80 14.40
N ALA A 196 -23.89 -19.61 13.38
CA ALA A 196 -23.91 -20.45 12.19
C ALA A 196 -22.58 -20.37 11.43
N THR A 197 -22.08 -19.16 11.15
CA THR A 197 -20.78 -18.97 10.49
C THR A 197 -19.63 -19.47 11.35
N GLY A 198 -19.66 -19.19 12.66
CA GLY A 198 -18.66 -19.65 13.62
C GLY A 198 -18.58 -21.17 13.81
N SER A 199 -19.63 -21.90 13.43
CA SER A 199 -19.66 -23.38 13.46
C SER A 199 -19.00 -24.04 12.23
N LEU A 200 -18.72 -23.27 11.18
CA LEU A 200 -18.06 -23.76 9.98
C LEU A 200 -16.57 -24.02 10.24
N PRO A 201 -15.90 -24.91 9.47
CA PRO A 201 -14.45 -25.05 9.52
C PRO A 201 -13.75 -23.71 9.27
N TRP A 202 -12.65 -23.46 9.97
CA TRP A 202 -11.94 -22.17 9.93
C TRP A 202 -11.61 -21.70 8.51
N LEU A 203 -11.11 -22.60 7.64
CA LEU A 203 -10.81 -22.27 6.24
C LEU A 203 -12.05 -21.83 5.43
N VAL A 204 -13.21 -22.40 5.74
CA VAL A 204 -14.48 -22.01 5.11
C VAL A 204 -14.88 -20.62 5.59
N GLN A 205 -14.70 -20.31 6.87
CA GLN A 205 -14.96 -18.96 7.39
C GLN A 205 -14.06 -17.91 6.73
N VAL A 206 -12.77 -18.19 6.58
CA VAL A 206 -11.83 -17.29 5.89
C VAL A 206 -12.22 -17.08 4.43
N PHE A 207 -12.53 -18.17 3.71
CA PHE A 207 -12.99 -18.06 2.32
C PHE A 207 -14.26 -17.21 2.20
N LEU A 208 -15.25 -17.42 3.08
CA LEU A 208 -16.47 -16.63 3.10
C LEU A 208 -16.19 -15.17 3.47
N ALA A 209 -15.22 -14.90 4.35
CA ALA A 209 -14.83 -13.54 4.69
C ALA A 209 -14.19 -12.81 3.50
N ILE A 210 -13.29 -13.47 2.77
CA ILE A 210 -12.72 -12.94 1.51
C ILE A 210 -13.84 -12.67 0.50
N LEU A 211 -14.79 -13.60 0.35
CA LEU A 211 -15.90 -13.45 -0.59
C LEU A 211 -16.82 -12.28 -0.22
N VAL A 212 -17.22 -12.16 1.05
CA VAL A 212 -18.06 -11.05 1.52
C VAL A 212 -17.34 -9.72 1.31
N ALA A 213 -16.05 -9.66 1.65
CA ALA A 213 -15.25 -8.47 1.46
C ALA A 213 -15.13 -8.09 -0.03
N ASP A 214 -14.84 -9.04 -0.92
CA ASP A 214 -14.70 -8.78 -2.37
C ASP A 214 -16.03 -8.34 -3.01
N LEU A 215 -17.18 -8.86 -2.55
CA LEU A 215 -18.49 -8.38 -2.99
C LEU A 215 -18.75 -6.93 -2.54
N CYS A 216 -18.35 -6.58 -1.32
CA CYS A 216 -18.43 -5.22 -0.81
C CYS A 216 -17.47 -4.27 -1.55
N GLU A 217 -16.22 -4.69 -1.78
CA GLU A 217 -15.23 -3.97 -2.56
C GLU A 217 -15.71 -3.77 -3.99
N TYR A 218 -16.17 -4.83 -4.68
CA TYR A 218 -16.76 -4.72 -6.01
C TYR A 218 -17.84 -3.65 -6.09
N ALA A 219 -18.76 -3.62 -5.12
CA ALA A 219 -19.86 -2.67 -5.10
C ALA A 219 -19.37 -1.23 -4.92
N ILE A 220 -18.50 -0.97 -3.94
CA ILE A 220 -17.99 0.39 -3.69
C ILE A 220 -17.04 0.84 -4.79
N HIS A 221 -16.24 -0.07 -5.35
CA HIS A 221 -15.34 0.19 -6.46
C HIS A 221 -16.09 0.58 -7.73
N ARG A 222 -17.16 -0.15 -8.06
CA ARG A 222 -18.06 0.25 -9.14
C ARG A 222 -18.74 1.60 -8.87
N LEU A 223 -19.06 1.92 -7.62
CA LEU A 223 -19.58 3.25 -7.27
C LEU A 223 -18.54 4.35 -7.45
N PHE A 224 -17.26 4.10 -7.14
CA PHE A 224 -16.17 5.04 -7.42
C PHE A 224 -16.08 5.37 -8.91
N HIS A 225 -16.29 4.40 -9.79
CA HIS A 225 -16.27 4.62 -11.24
C HIS A 225 -17.55 5.26 -11.79
N THR A 226 -18.71 4.98 -11.20
CA THR A 226 -20.00 5.42 -11.75
C THR A 226 -20.54 6.71 -11.15
N VAL A 227 -20.12 7.09 -9.94
CA VAL A 227 -20.55 8.32 -9.27
C VAL A 227 -19.49 9.40 -9.47
N PRO A 228 -19.75 10.48 -10.26
CA PRO A 228 -18.72 11.46 -10.61
C PRO A 228 -18.08 12.19 -9.44
N TRP A 229 -18.71 12.23 -8.27
CA TRP A 229 -18.12 12.80 -7.05
C TRP A 229 -17.13 11.84 -6.39
N LEU A 230 -17.47 10.55 -6.31
CA LEU A 230 -16.59 9.51 -5.77
C LEU A 230 -15.37 9.29 -6.68
N TRP A 231 -15.58 9.31 -8.00
CA TRP A 231 -14.50 9.22 -8.99
C TRP A 231 -13.39 10.24 -8.77
N ARG A 232 -13.69 11.42 -8.22
CA ARG A 232 -12.65 12.45 -8.02
C ARG A 232 -11.57 12.02 -7.03
N PHE A 233 -11.95 11.20 -6.06
CA PHE A 233 -11.03 10.60 -5.11
C PHE A 233 -10.29 9.43 -5.77
N HIS A 234 -11.05 8.56 -6.44
CA HIS A 234 -10.52 7.34 -7.05
C HIS A 234 -9.65 7.57 -8.28
N ALA A 235 -9.85 8.67 -9.01
CA ALA A 235 -9.01 9.08 -10.13
C ALA A 235 -7.56 9.30 -9.71
N ILE A 236 -7.29 9.57 -8.42
CA ILE A 236 -5.91 9.66 -7.90
C ILE A 236 -5.25 8.28 -7.99
N HIS A 237 -5.97 7.22 -7.67
CA HIS A 237 -5.52 5.84 -7.80
C HIS A 237 -5.21 5.47 -9.25
N HIS A 238 -6.13 5.75 -10.17
CA HIS A 238 -5.94 5.54 -11.61
C HIS A 238 -4.96 6.52 -12.28
N SER A 239 -4.41 7.50 -11.55
CA SER A 239 -3.56 8.51 -12.17
C SER A 239 -2.16 8.03 -12.51
N SER A 240 -1.74 6.88 -11.97
CA SER A 240 -0.40 6.35 -12.24
C SER A 240 -0.25 5.97 -13.70
N LYS A 241 0.87 6.38 -14.31
CA LYS A 241 1.19 6.08 -15.71
C LYS A 241 1.96 4.77 -15.90
N SER A 242 2.34 4.16 -14.78
CA SER A 242 3.09 2.91 -14.70
C SER A 242 2.70 2.23 -13.39
N LEU A 243 2.50 0.92 -13.42
CA LEU A 243 2.08 0.16 -12.24
C LEU A 243 3.20 -0.72 -11.72
N ASP A 244 3.33 -0.69 -10.40
CA ASP A 244 4.14 -1.57 -9.57
C ASP A 244 3.46 -1.65 -8.20
N TRP A 245 4.02 -2.45 -7.29
CA TRP A 245 3.47 -2.68 -5.97
C TRP A 245 3.24 -1.40 -5.17
N ILE A 246 4.10 -0.37 -5.33
CA ILE A 246 3.97 0.90 -4.61
C ILE A 246 2.93 1.82 -5.25
N ALA A 247 2.71 1.71 -6.57
CA ALA A 247 1.63 2.42 -7.28
C ALA A 247 0.26 2.11 -6.66
N GLY A 248 0.06 0.88 -6.18
CA GLY A 248 -1.19 0.46 -5.52
C GLY A 248 -1.52 1.28 -4.27
N SER A 249 -0.52 1.91 -3.64
CA SER A 249 -0.71 2.78 -2.48
C SER A 249 -1.00 4.23 -2.84
N ARG A 250 -0.94 4.62 -4.13
CA ARG A 250 -1.42 5.92 -4.61
C ARG A 250 -2.93 5.94 -4.45
N SER A 251 -3.42 6.43 -3.32
CA SER A 251 -4.85 6.53 -3.03
C SER A 251 -5.13 7.72 -2.14
N HIS A 252 -6.35 8.25 -2.23
CA HIS A 252 -6.78 9.31 -1.34
C HIS A 252 -7.26 8.73 -0.01
N LEU A 253 -6.92 9.36 1.13
CA LEU A 253 -7.31 8.86 2.46
C LEU A 253 -8.82 8.59 2.62
N VAL A 254 -9.67 9.45 2.03
CA VAL A 254 -11.13 9.23 1.97
C VAL A 254 -11.51 7.96 1.21
N ASP A 255 -10.82 7.66 0.11
CA ASP A 255 -11.05 6.44 -0.68
C ASP A 255 -10.79 5.21 0.21
N ASP A 256 -9.60 5.15 0.82
CA ASP A 256 -9.20 4.05 1.71
C ASP A 256 -10.15 3.88 2.91
N VAL A 257 -10.57 4.98 3.54
CA VAL A 257 -11.51 4.93 4.67
C VAL A 257 -12.87 4.39 4.23
N VAL A 258 -13.34 4.79 3.04
CA VAL A 258 -14.62 4.33 2.49
C VAL A 258 -14.52 2.85 2.11
N VAL A 259 -13.49 2.43 1.36
CA VAL A 259 -13.27 1.02 0.99
C VAL A 259 -13.20 0.15 2.25
N ARG A 260 -12.35 0.51 3.22
CA ARG A 260 -12.21 -0.25 4.47
C ARG A 260 -13.50 -0.30 5.27
N GLY A 261 -14.25 0.81 5.35
CA GLY A 261 -15.54 0.84 6.03
C GLY A 261 -16.56 -0.10 5.38
N PHE A 262 -16.67 -0.05 4.05
CA PHE A 262 -17.60 -0.90 3.29
C PHE A 262 -17.30 -2.39 3.42
N MET A 263 -16.03 -2.77 3.66
CA MET A 263 -15.66 -4.15 3.95
C MET A 263 -15.83 -4.54 5.42
N LEU A 264 -15.19 -3.79 6.33
CA LEU A 264 -15.03 -4.20 7.72
C LEU A 264 -16.35 -4.14 8.48
N ILE A 265 -17.21 -3.17 8.16
CA ILE A 265 -18.50 -3.03 8.84
C ILE A 265 -19.36 -4.28 8.62
N PRO A 266 -19.67 -4.73 7.38
CA PRO A 266 -20.38 -6.00 7.16
C PRO A 266 -19.70 -7.22 7.80
N MET A 267 -18.38 -7.31 7.74
CA MET A 267 -17.66 -8.44 8.33
C MET A 267 -17.88 -8.55 9.85
N MET A 268 -17.99 -7.43 10.57
CA MET A 268 -18.26 -7.41 12.01
C MET A 268 -19.64 -8.00 12.39
N PHE A 269 -20.57 -8.15 11.45
CA PHE A 269 -21.86 -8.80 11.69
C PHE A 269 -21.83 -10.32 11.48
N VAL A 270 -20.85 -10.80 10.72
CA VAL A 270 -20.87 -12.15 10.15
C VAL A 270 -19.73 -13.00 10.70
N PHE A 271 -18.59 -12.40 11.01
CA PHE A 271 -17.35 -13.12 11.34
C PHE A 271 -16.80 -12.72 12.70
N ARG A 272 -16.11 -13.67 13.34
CA ARG A 272 -15.36 -13.44 14.57
C ARG A 272 -14.08 -12.65 14.26
N HIS A 273 -13.55 -11.97 15.27
CA HIS A 273 -12.39 -11.10 15.13
C HIS A 273 -11.16 -11.79 14.52
N ASP A 274 -10.89 -13.06 14.87
CA ASP A 274 -9.77 -13.83 14.34
C ASP A 274 -9.86 -14.06 12.83
N ILE A 275 -11.08 -14.23 12.29
CA ILE A 275 -11.31 -14.36 10.85
C ILE A 275 -11.11 -13.01 10.13
N ILE A 276 -11.53 -11.91 10.77
CA ILE A 276 -11.31 -10.56 10.22
C ILE A 276 -9.82 -10.23 10.15
N VAL A 277 -9.06 -10.58 11.20
CA VAL A 277 -7.59 -10.44 11.20
C VAL A 277 -6.96 -11.29 10.09
N ALA A 278 -7.40 -12.54 9.91
CA ALA A 278 -6.91 -13.38 8.82
C ALA A 278 -7.18 -12.77 7.42
N TYR A 279 -8.36 -12.18 7.22
CA TYR A 279 -8.68 -11.44 6.00
C TYR A 279 -7.77 -10.22 5.83
N LEU A 280 -7.54 -9.43 6.89
CA LEU A 280 -6.66 -8.25 6.83
C LEU A 280 -5.22 -8.63 6.42
N PHE A 281 -4.70 -9.74 6.92
CA PHE A 281 -3.40 -10.26 6.44
C PHE A 281 -3.43 -10.65 4.97
N PHE A 282 -4.49 -11.33 4.53
CA PHE A 282 -4.65 -11.74 3.13
C PHE A 282 -4.76 -10.53 2.18
N VAL A 283 -5.63 -9.56 2.48
CA VAL A 283 -5.87 -8.39 1.60
C VAL A 283 -4.64 -7.51 1.51
N THR A 284 -3.87 -7.31 2.60
CA THR A 284 -2.61 -6.55 2.55
C THR A 284 -1.64 -7.15 1.53
N ILE A 285 -1.48 -8.48 1.51
CA ILE A 285 -0.57 -9.12 0.55
C ILE A 285 -1.19 -9.15 -0.85
N HIS A 286 -2.46 -9.56 -0.96
CA HIS A 286 -3.10 -9.78 -2.25
C HIS A 286 -3.37 -8.49 -3.01
N ALA A 287 -3.88 -7.43 -2.36
CA ALA A 287 -4.13 -6.16 -3.01
C ALA A 287 -2.83 -5.47 -3.46
N THR A 288 -1.72 -5.63 -2.73
CA THR A 288 -0.41 -5.16 -3.19
C THR A 288 0.10 -6.01 -4.36
N TRP A 289 -0.07 -7.33 -4.28
CA TRP A 289 0.30 -8.26 -5.34
C TRP A 289 -0.36 -7.91 -6.68
N THR A 290 -1.66 -7.59 -6.69
CA THR A 290 -2.40 -7.33 -7.94
C THR A 290 -1.91 -6.11 -8.70
N HIS A 291 -1.14 -5.21 -8.09
CA HIS A 291 -0.53 -4.05 -8.75
C HIS A 291 0.90 -4.31 -9.25
N CYS A 292 1.49 -5.45 -8.87
CA CYS A 292 2.90 -5.71 -9.14
C CYS A 292 3.19 -5.78 -10.65
N ASN A 293 4.33 -5.23 -11.05
CA ASN A 293 4.90 -5.46 -12.37
C ASN A 293 5.46 -6.89 -12.47
N PHE A 294 4.59 -7.90 -12.50
CA PHE A 294 4.96 -9.32 -12.52
C PHE A 294 4.46 -10.01 -13.79
N GLY A 295 5.39 -10.36 -14.68
CA GLY A 295 5.12 -10.90 -16.01
C GLY A 295 4.64 -12.36 -16.08
N PRO A 296 5.14 -13.29 -15.25
CA PRO A 296 4.72 -14.69 -15.32
C PRO A 296 3.21 -14.83 -15.11
N THR A 297 2.57 -15.57 -16.00
CA THR A 297 1.13 -15.80 -15.95
C THR A 297 0.83 -17.24 -15.54
N TRP A 298 -0.03 -17.41 -14.55
CA TRP A 298 -0.60 -18.70 -14.18
C TRP A 298 -2.02 -18.78 -14.72
N ARG A 299 -2.14 -19.04 -16.03
CA ARG A 299 -3.43 -19.02 -16.73
C ARG A 299 -4.50 -19.93 -16.13
N TRP A 300 -4.10 -21.00 -15.45
CA TRP A 300 -5.01 -21.91 -14.75
C TRP A 300 -5.60 -21.31 -13.45
N LEU A 301 -4.94 -20.30 -12.85
CA LEU A 301 -5.42 -19.56 -11.69
C LEU A 301 -6.31 -18.37 -12.05
N GLU A 302 -6.17 -17.80 -13.25
CA GLU A 302 -6.94 -16.62 -13.72
C GLU A 302 -8.47 -16.75 -13.60
N PRO A 303 -9.11 -17.93 -13.64
CA PRO A 303 -10.55 -18.03 -13.37
C PRO A 303 -10.93 -17.88 -11.89
N PHE A 304 -9.98 -18.10 -10.98
CA PHE A 304 -10.22 -18.29 -9.54
C PHE A 304 -9.67 -17.16 -8.68
N VAL A 305 -8.56 -16.53 -9.08
CA VAL A 305 -7.88 -15.50 -8.30
C VAL A 305 -7.40 -14.40 -9.24
N ILE A 306 -7.57 -13.14 -8.84
CA ILE A 306 -7.05 -11.99 -9.59
C ILE A 306 -5.52 -12.00 -9.53
N LEU A 307 -4.91 -12.04 -10.72
CA LEU A 307 -3.48 -11.90 -10.92
C LEU A 307 -3.17 -10.49 -11.44
N PRO A 308 -1.90 -10.04 -11.42
CA PRO A 308 -1.58 -8.64 -11.66
C PRO A 308 -2.07 -8.14 -13.03
N ARG A 309 -1.93 -8.95 -14.08
CA ARG A 309 -2.47 -8.65 -15.43
C ARG A 309 -3.94 -8.23 -15.42
N TYR A 310 -4.78 -8.86 -14.59
CA TYR A 310 -6.23 -8.56 -14.54
C TYR A 310 -6.50 -7.17 -13.98
N HIS A 311 -5.79 -6.81 -12.91
CA HIS A 311 -5.95 -5.50 -12.27
C HIS A 311 -5.20 -4.40 -13.06
N HIS A 312 -4.13 -4.72 -13.78
CA HIS A 312 -3.55 -3.80 -14.74
C HIS A 312 -4.54 -3.44 -15.86
N TRP A 313 -5.33 -4.41 -16.35
CA TRP A 313 -6.42 -4.13 -17.30
C TRP A 313 -7.52 -3.26 -16.69
N HIS A 314 -7.76 -3.30 -15.38
CA HIS A 314 -8.65 -2.37 -14.70
C HIS A 314 -8.11 -0.92 -14.71
N HIS A 315 -6.80 -0.77 -14.50
CA HIS A 315 -6.11 0.52 -14.47
C HIS A 315 -5.81 1.15 -15.84
N THR A 316 -6.15 0.48 -16.94
CA THR A 316 -5.77 0.96 -18.28
C THR A 316 -6.60 2.17 -18.72
N SER A 317 -5.99 3.02 -19.55
CA SER A 317 -6.67 4.13 -20.23
C SER A 317 -7.20 3.76 -21.62
N GLN A 318 -7.07 2.49 -22.02
CA GLN A 318 -7.54 1.97 -23.30
C GLN A 318 -9.07 1.79 -23.30
N GLU A 319 -9.71 2.21 -24.39
CA GLU A 319 -11.17 2.34 -24.50
C GLU A 319 -11.92 1.01 -24.28
N GLU A 320 -11.34 -0.12 -24.69
CA GLU A 320 -11.94 -1.45 -24.57
C GLU A 320 -12.11 -1.97 -23.14
N ALA A 321 -11.43 -1.35 -22.17
CA ALA A 321 -11.34 -1.81 -20.79
C ALA A 321 -11.63 -0.72 -19.75
N ILE A 322 -12.09 0.46 -20.15
CA ILE A 322 -12.63 1.47 -19.23
C ILE A 322 -13.84 0.90 -18.49
N ASP A 323 -13.91 1.14 -17.17
CA ASP A 323 -15.00 0.70 -16.29
C ASP A 323 -15.22 -0.83 -16.33
N LYS A 324 -14.11 -1.58 -16.28
CA LYS A 324 -14.08 -3.05 -16.19
C LYS A 324 -13.29 -3.50 -14.97
N ASN A 325 -13.48 -4.76 -14.58
CA ASN A 325 -12.68 -5.48 -13.58
C ASN A 325 -12.65 -4.83 -12.19
N PHE A 326 -13.82 -4.68 -11.56
CA PHE A 326 -13.94 -4.03 -10.25
C PHE A 326 -13.66 -4.94 -9.05
N ALA A 327 -13.69 -6.27 -9.24
CA ALA A 327 -13.34 -7.19 -8.15
C ALA A 327 -11.84 -7.09 -7.84
N ILE A 328 -11.44 -7.44 -6.62
CA ILE A 328 -10.05 -7.41 -6.15
C ILE A 328 -9.51 -8.82 -5.91
N HIS A 329 -10.37 -9.78 -5.57
CA HIS A 329 -9.94 -11.17 -5.32
C HIS A 329 -10.42 -12.17 -6.37
N PHE A 330 -11.67 -12.09 -6.78
CA PHE A 330 -12.37 -13.12 -7.54
C PHE A 330 -12.86 -12.62 -8.90
N PRO A 331 -12.19 -12.99 -10.02
CA PRO A 331 -12.54 -12.53 -11.37
C PRO A 331 -13.97 -12.91 -11.82
N TRP A 332 -14.54 -13.94 -11.21
CA TRP A 332 -15.89 -14.41 -11.56
C TRP A 332 -17.00 -13.50 -11.02
N ILE A 333 -16.72 -12.62 -10.04
CA ILE A 333 -17.65 -11.59 -9.61
C ILE A 333 -17.92 -10.62 -10.77
N ASP A 334 -16.87 -10.16 -11.45
CA ASP A 334 -17.02 -9.32 -12.65
C ASP A 334 -17.76 -10.04 -13.79
N LYS A 335 -17.59 -11.36 -13.93
CA LYS A 335 -18.35 -12.15 -14.92
C LYS A 335 -19.84 -12.15 -14.58
N LEU A 336 -20.17 -12.32 -13.29
CA LEU A 336 -21.55 -12.32 -12.79
C LEU A 336 -22.25 -10.97 -13.07
N PHE A 337 -21.53 -9.86 -12.91
CA PHE A 337 -22.08 -8.52 -13.07
C PHE A 337 -21.81 -7.86 -14.44
N GLY A 338 -21.21 -8.59 -15.40
CA GLY A 338 -21.00 -8.13 -16.77
C GLY A 338 -19.88 -7.08 -16.94
N THR A 339 -18.92 -7.04 -16.02
CA THR A 339 -17.81 -6.06 -15.99
C THR A 339 -16.45 -6.68 -16.28
N HIS A 340 -16.38 -7.98 -16.59
CA HIS A 340 -15.13 -8.69 -16.88
C HIS A 340 -14.51 -8.29 -18.23
N HIS A 341 -13.23 -7.99 -18.22
CA HIS A 341 -12.38 -7.81 -19.39
C HIS A 341 -11.00 -8.47 -19.17
N LEU A 342 -10.69 -9.54 -19.90
CA LEU A 342 -9.36 -10.15 -19.88
C LEU A 342 -9.07 -10.81 -21.23
N PRO A 343 -8.19 -10.22 -22.06
CA PRO A 343 -7.85 -10.81 -23.36
C PRO A 343 -7.27 -12.21 -23.24
N ARG A 344 -7.71 -13.10 -24.14
CA ARG A 344 -7.34 -14.52 -24.17
C ARG A 344 -5.98 -14.79 -24.81
N ASP A 345 -5.44 -13.83 -25.54
CA ASP A 345 -4.10 -13.89 -26.14
C ASP A 345 -2.98 -13.69 -25.10
N GLY A 346 -3.32 -13.35 -23.85
CA GLY A 346 -2.36 -13.10 -22.78
C GLY A 346 -1.76 -11.69 -22.83
N SER A 347 -2.30 -10.79 -23.65
CA SER A 347 -1.84 -9.42 -23.72
C SER A 347 -2.01 -8.70 -22.38
N TRP A 348 -1.06 -7.80 -22.13
CA TRP A 348 -1.07 -6.80 -21.08
C TRP A 348 -1.49 -5.46 -21.67
N PRO A 349 -2.09 -4.55 -20.89
CA PRO A 349 -2.41 -3.22 -21.38
C PRO A 349 -1.13 -2.45 -21.73
N HIS A 350 -1.23 -1.48 -22.65
CA HIS A 350 -0.07 -0.72 -23.11
C HIS A 350 -0.07 0.74 -22.64
N THR A 351 -1.20 1.24 -22.14
CA THR A 351 -1.30 2.59 -21.58
C THR A 351 -2.05 2.59 -20.24
N TYR A 352 -1.57 3.44 -19.33
CA TYR A 352 -2.14 3.69 -18.01
C TYR A 352 -2.41 5.18 -17.82
N GLY A 353 -2.88 5.56 -16.65
CA GLY A 353 -3.30 6.91 -16.32
C GLY A 353 -4.77 7.16 -16.67
N LEU A 354 -5.17 8.43 -16.61
CA LEU A 354 -6.56 8.80 -16.84
C LEU A 354 -6.87 8.97 -18.32
N HIS A 355 -8.03 8.44 -18.74
CA HIS A 355 -8.56 8.65 -20.08
C HIS A 355 -9.24 10.03 -20.18
N ASN A 356 -8.75 10.91 -21.07
CA ASN A 356 -9.31 12.27 -21.33
C ASN A 356 -9.38 13.23 -20.12
N GLU A 357 -8.71 12.90 -19.02
CA GLU A 357 -8.64 13.71 -17.81
C GLU A 357 -7.19 13.88 -17.36
N THR A 358 -6.92 14.96 -16.63
CA THR A 358 -5.59 15.23 -16.05
C THR A 358 -5.78 15.70 -14.62
N LEU A 359 -5.01 15.11 -13.70
CA LEU A 359 -4.92 15.61 -12.33
C LEU A 359 -3.80 16.65 -12.21
N PRO A 360 -3.92 17.57 -11.24
CA PRO A 360 -2.79 18.42 -10.89
C PRO A 360 -1.61 17.57 -10.41
N HIS A 361 -0.40 18.08 -10.61
CA HIS A 361 0.81 17.38 -10.16
C HIS A 361 1.10 17.62 -8.67
N GLY A 362 1.49 16.54 -7.98
CA GLY A 362 1.98 16.57 -6.62
C GLY A 362 0.90 16.33 -5.56
N PHE A 363 1.35 15.76 -4.45
CA PHE A 363 0.49 15.23 -3.38
C PHE A 363 -0.58 16.22 -2.91
N TRP A 364 -0.20 17.43 -2.48
CA TRP A 364 -1.18 18.38 -1.94
C TRP A 364 -2.21 18.84 -2.97
N ALA A 365 -1.78 19.05 -4.21
CA ALA A 365 -2.70 19.48 -5.25
C ALA A 365 -3.70 18.37 -5.59
N GLN A 366 -3.26 17.11 -5.59
CA GLN A 366 -4.12 15.94 -5.77
C GLN A 366 -5.02 15.72 -4.53
N ALA A 367 -4.51 15.85 -3.30
CA ALA A 367 -5.29 15.69 -2.07
C ALA A 367 -6.45 16.70 -1.96
N PHE A 368 -6.26 17.94 -2.42
CA PHE A 368 -7.34 18.94 -2.42
C PHE A 368 -8.18 18.92 -3.70
N TYR A 369 -7.76 18.19 -4.74
CA TYR A 369 -8.47 18.14 -6.03
C TYR A 369 -9.93 17.68 -5.90
N PRO A 370 -10.29 16.63 -5.15
CA PRO A 370 -11.68 16.16 -5.02
C PRO A 370 -12.65 17.21 -4.45
N PHE A 371 -12.13 18.16 -3.67
CA PHE A 371 -12.93 19.19 -3.01
C PHE A 371 -13.05 20.48 -3.84
N SER A 372 -12.25 20.63 -4.89
CA SER A 372 -12.29 21.82 -5.73
C SER A 372 -13.62 21.93 -6.51
N ARG A 373 -14.05 23.15 -6.86
CA ARG A 373 -15.18 23.31 -7.79
C ARG A 373 -14.68 23.02 -9.21
N ARG A 374 -15.38 22.15 -9.96
CA ARG A 374 -15.08 21.87 -11.37
C ARG A 374 -15.06 23.21 -12.12
N ARG A 375 -13.90 23.65 -12.60
CA ARG A 375 -13.84 24.75 -13.55
C ARG A 375 -14.47 24.17 -14.82
N LYS A 376 -15.66 24.63 -15.22
CA LYS A 376 -16.30 24.20 -16.48
C LYS A 376 -15.23 24.31 -17.57
N LYS A 377 -14.86 23.19 -18.23
CA LYS A 377 -14.08 23.26 -19.47
C LYS A 377 -14.86 24.23 -20.37
N ALA A 378 -14.25 25.35 -20.75
CA ALA A 378 -14.79 26.14 -21.84
C ALA A 378 -14.91 25.20 -23.04
N PRO A 379 -16.03 25.21 -23.79
CA PRO A 379 -16.14 24.39 -24.99
C PRO A 379 -14.92 24.69 -25.87
N ALA A 380 -14.27 23.62 -26.37
CA ALA A 380 -13.22 23.77 -27.35
C ALA A 380 -13.75 24.64 -28.49
N ALA A 381 -13.05 25.73 -28.80
CA ALA A 381 -13.40 26.54 -29.96
C ALA A 381 -13.35 25.61 -31.19
N ALA A 382 -14.49 25.51 -31.88
CA ALA A 382 -14.68 24.71 -33.08
C ALA A 382 -13.87 25.26 -34.27
#